data_AF-A0A9P4WBZ8-F1
#
_entry.id   AF-A0A9P4WBZ8-F1
#
_cell.length_a   1.000
_cell.length_b   1.000
_cell.length_c   1.000
_cell.angle_alpha   90.00
_cell.angle_beta   90.00
_cell.angle_gamma   90.00
#
_symmetry.space_group_name_H-M   'P 1'
#
loop_
_entity.id
_entity.type
_entity.pdbx_description
1 polymer ?
#
loop_
_entity_poly.entity_id
_entity_poly.type
_entity_poly.pdbx_seq_one_letter_code
_entity_poly.pdbx_strand_id
1 'polypeptide(L)'
;MPTTALITLTTSPSSTPPEHTINSLLKALTPFKQTTPFTIGTKTPSQNIYQITSSWPTSTPTTLRSSPSFLAFKSAIESAIPLSSDPETLFTSLDTHSSNGDQAFDFTTPPLIEWVITSFPASSATESFKASIEADFARFEESYRAREEGRIAK
;
A
#
# COMPACT_ATOMS: atom_id res chain seq x y z
N MET A 1 -12.28 13.54 1.20
CA MET A 1 -11.60 12.33 0.67
C MET A 1 -11.06 11.52 1.84
N PRO A 2 -11.07 10.18 1.76
CA PRO A 2 -10.41 9.34 2.76
C PRO A 2 -8.91 9.65 2.81
N THR A 3 -8.31 9.39 3.97
CA THR A 3 -6.86 9.53 4.15
C THR A 3 -6.24 8.15 4.10
N THR A 4 -5.27 7.99 3.22
CA THR A 4 -4.48 6.78 3.09
C THR A 4 -3.25 6.87 3.98
N ALA A 5 -3.01 5.82 4.76
CA ALA A 5 -1.75 5.62 5.47
C ALA A 5 -0.94 4.54 4.76
N LEU A 6 0.27 4.90 4.35
CA LEU A 6 1.28 4.02 3.78
C LEU A 6 2.33 3.76 4.88
N ILE A 7 2.37 2.54 5.38
CA ILE A 7 3.29 2.13 6.45
C ILE A 7 4.35 1.21 5.87
N THR A 8 5.60 1.67 5.86
CA THR A 8 6.75 0.88 5.42
C THR A 8 7.40 0.21 6.63
N LEU A 9 7.57 -1.10 6.54
CA LEU A 9 8.15 -1.94 7.57
C LEU A 9 9.44 -2.55 7.03
N THR A 10 10.52 -2.44 7.81
CA THR A 10 11.78 -3.11 7.51
C THR A 10 12.02 -4.16 8.58
N THR A 11 12.16 -5.40 8.15
CA THR A 11 12.60 -6.51 8.99
C THR A 11 14.08 -6.75 8.79
N SER A 12 14.73 -7.38 9.78
CA SER A 12 16.05 -7.93 9.57
C SER A 12 16.04 -8.94 8.42
N PRO A 13 17.12 -9.03 7.62
CA PRO A 13 17.28 -10.10 6.65
C PRO A 13 17.09 -11.44 7.37
N SER A 14 16.08 -12.19 6.97
CA SER A 14 15.67 -13.43 7.61
C SER A 14 15.61 -14.54 6.57
N SER A 15 15.93 -15.77 6.98
CA SER A 15 15.62 -16.97 6.19
C SER A 15 14.13 -17.32 6.19
N THR A 16 13.32 -16.60 6.99
CA THR A 16 11.87 -16.75 7.00
C THR A 16 11.28 -16.28 5.67
N PRO A 17 10.50 -17.14 4.99
CA PRO A 17 9.81 -16.76 3.76
C PRO A 17 8.86 -15.58 3.99
N PRO A 18 8.73 -14.62 3.05
CA PRO A 18 7.87 -13.44 3.21
C PRO A 18 6.42 -13.75 3.56
N GLU A 19 5.91 -14.91 3.13
CA GLU A 19 4.56 -15.39 3.39
C GLU A 19 4.28 -15.55 4.88
N HIS A 20 5.27 -15.97 5.67
CA HIS A 20 5.11 -16.09 7.12
C HIS A 20 4.93 -14.73 7.78
N THR A 21 5.70 -13.72 7.35
CA THR A 21 5.56 -12.35 7.84
C THR A 21 4.19 -11.77 7.48
N ILE A 22 3.77 -11.95 6.22
CA ILE A 22 2.45 -11.51 5.75
C ILE A 22 1.34 -12.18 6.57
N ASN A 23 1.42 -13.49 6.82
CA ASN A 23 0.42 -14.20 7.60
C ASN A 23 0.34 -13.72 9.06
N SER A 24 1.48 -13.44 9.70
CA SER A 24 1.53 -12.85 11.04
C SER A 24 0.86 -11.48 11.08
N LEU A 25 1.14 -10.62 10.10
CA LEU A 25 0.51 -9.31 9.97
C LEU A 25 -1.00 -9.42 9.73
N LEU A 26 -1.44 -10.30 8.81
CA LEU A 26 -2.86 -10.53 8.54
C LEU A 26 -3.62 -11.00 9.79
N LYS A 27 -3.00 -11.88 10.58
CA LYS A 27 -3.58 -12.35 11.85
C LYS A 27 -3.72 -11.20 12.85
N ALA A 28 -2.66 -10.40 13.05
CA ALA A 28 -2.69 -9.27 13.97
C ALA A 28 -3.69 -8.18 13.55
N LEU A 29 -3.88 -7.99 12.25
CA LEU A 29 -4.77 -6.96 11.69
C LEU A 29 -6.21 -7.44 11.45
N THR A 30 -6.51 -8.70 11.74
CA THR A 30 -7.87 -9.26 11.61
C THR A 30 -8.96 -8.42 12.31
N PRO A 31 -8.75 -7.88 13.54
CA PRO A 31 -9.75 -7.04 14.20
C PRO A 31 -10.09 -5.74 13.46
N PHE A 32 -9.21 -5.26 12.58
CA PHE A 32 -9.37 -3.98 11.87
C PHE A 32 -9.98 -4.13 10.48
N LYS A 33 -10.05 -5.35 9.93
CA LYS A 33 -10.54 -5.62 8.55
C LYS A 33 -11.95 -5.07 8.29
N GLN A 34 -12.79 -5.01 9.31
CA GLN A 34 -14.18 -4.55 9.18
C GLN A 34 -14.31 -3.02 9.17
N THR A 35 -13.38 -2.31 9.80
CA THR A 35 -13.46 -0.86 10.00
C THR A 35 -12.49 -0.08 9.12
N THR A 36 -11.41 -0.73 8.69
CA THR A 36 -10.30 -0.10 7.99
C THR A 36 -9.89 -1.04 6.86
N PRO A 37 -10.29 -0.77 5.61
CA PRO A 37 -9.77 -1.50 4.46
C PRO A 37 -8.25 -1.33 4.39
N PHE A 38 -7.52 -2.42 4.21
CA PHE A 38 -6.07 -2.38 4.07
C PHE A 38 -5.58 -3.47 3.12
N THR A 39 -4.33 -3.35 2.68
CA THR A 39 -3.63 -4.41 1.96
C THR A 39 -2.17 -4.46 2.40
N ILE A 40 -1.52 -5.60 2.17
CA ILE A 40 -0.13 -5.85 2.53
C ILE A 40 0.60 -6.30 1.27
N GLY A 41 1.67 -5.59 0.93
CA GLY A 41 2.57 -5.94 -0.16
C GLY A 41 4.00 -6.11 0.34
N THR A 42 4.83 -6.71 -0.49
CA THR A 42 6.29 -6.75 -0.31
C THR A 42 6.95 -5.98 -1.44
N LYS A 43 8.15 -5.48 -1.20
CA LYS A 43 8.96 -4.91 -2.28
C LYS A 43 9.62 -6.06 -3.04
N THR A 44 9.27 -6.26 -4.31
CA THR A 44 9.77 -7.38 -5.14
C THR A 44 11.29 -7.60 -5.09
N PRO A 45 12.15 -6.56 -5.18
CA PRO A 45 13.60 -6.74 -5.04
C PRO A 45 14.10 -6.84 -3.58
N SER A 46 13.26 -6.64 -2.58
CA SER A 46 13.64 -6.56 -1.16
C SER A 46 12.60 -7.23 -0.26
N GLN A 47 12.73 -8.55 -0.10
CA GLN A 47 11.81 -9.41 0.65
C GLN A 47 11.75 -9.12 2.16
N ASN A 48 12.62 -8.25 2.68
CA ASN A 48 12.60 -7.77 4.06
C ASN A 48 11.89 -6.41 4.22
N ILE A 49 11.34 -5.85 3.13
CA ILE A 49 10.58 -4.60 3.15
C ILE A 49 9.13 -4.91 2.79
N TYR A 50 8.24 -4.52 3.71
CA TYR A 50 6.79 -4.70 3.57
C TYR A 50 6.12 -3.34 3.56
N GLN A 51 5.01 -3.23 2.84
CA GLN A 51 4.18 -2.04 2.85
C GLN A 51 2.76 -2.43 3.23
N ILE A 52 2.18 -1.70 4.19
CA ILE A 52 0.77 -1.78 4.52
C ILE A 52 0.12 -0.48 4.05
N THR A 53 -0.84 -0.60 3.15
CA THR A 53 -1.66 0.52 2.69
C THR A 53 -3.03 0.40 3.31
N SER A 54 -3.48 1.42 4.04
CA SER A 54 -4.78 1.42 4.72
C SER A 54 -5.56 2.70 4.43
N SER A 55 -6.88 2.58 4.31
CA SER A 55 -7.79 3.70 4.05
C SER A 55 -8.59 4.06 5.29
N TRP A 56 -8.58 5.35 5.64
CA TRP A 56 -9.22 5.86 6.84
C TRP A 56 -10.31 6.87 6.49
N PRO A 57 -11.44 6.89 7.21
CA PRO A 57 -12.48 7.89 7.05
C PRO A 57 -11.91 9.31 7.15
N THR A 58 -12.58 10.28 6.51
CA THR A 58 -12.18 11.67 6.25
C THR A 58 -11.54 12.42 7.43
N SER A 59 -10.31 12.03 7.78
CA SER A 59 -9.51 12.54 8.90
C SER A 59 -8.31 13.26 8.31
N THR A 60 -7.95 14.43 8.80
CA THR A 60 -6.70 15.06 8.33
C THR A 60 -5.51 14.19 8.76
N PRO A 61 -4.39 14.18 8.02
CA PRO A 61 -3.18 13.44 8.39
C PRO A 61 -2.76 13.61 9.86
N THR A 62 -2.88 14.85 10.37
CA THR A 62 -2.53 15.18 11.75
C THR A 62 -3.48 14.52 12.76
N THR A 63 -4.78 14.57 12.50
CA THR A 63 -5.79 13.95 13.39
C THR A 63 -5.74 12.42 13.34
N LEU A 64 -5.47 11.84 12.16
CA LEU A 64 -5.34 10.41 12.01
C LEU A 64 -4.13 9.88 12.79
N ARG A 65 -2.98 10.56 12.67
CA ARG A 65 -1.72 10.19 13.34
C ARG A 65 -1.87 10.04 14.86
N SER A 66 -2.67 10.89 15.49
CA SER A 66 -2.92 10.85 16.94
C SER A 66 -4.18 10.08 17.34
N SER A 67 -4.94 9.54 16.38
CA SER A 67 -6.19 8.85 16.69
C SER A 67 -5.94 7.52 17.42
N PRO A 68 -6.75 7.17 18.44
CA PRO A 68 -6.61 5.90 19.15
C PRO A 68 -6.69 4.68 18.23
N SER A 69 -7.56 4.71 17.23
CA SER A 69 -7.74 3.62 16.26
C SER A 69 -6.49 3.41 15.42
N PHE A 70 -5.85 4.48 14.93
CA PHE A 70 -4.61 4.38 14.17
C PHE A 70 -3.43 3.93 15.05
N LEU A 71 -3.34 4.43 16.28
CA LEU A 71 -2.30 4.02 17.22
C LEU A 71 -2.43 2.54 17.60
N ALA A 72 -3.66 2.04 17.81
CA ALA A 72 -3.91 0.62 18.03
C ALA A 72 -3.54 -0.23 16.79
N PHE A 73 -3.87 0.25 15.59
CA PHE A 73 -3.50 -0.40 14.33
C PHE A 73 -1.98 -0.49 14.17
N LYS A 74 -1.25 0.61 14.42
CA LYS A 74 0.21 0.66 14.37
C LYS A 74 0.85 -0.27 15.41
N SER A 75 0.32 -0.25 16.64
CA SER A 75 0.81 -1.11 17.72
C SER A 75 0.61 -2.61 17.43
N ALA A 76 -0.50 -2.98 16.78
CA ALA A 76 -0.72 -4.36 16.34
C ALA A 76 0.31 -4.81 15.30
N ILE A 77 0.71 -3.93 14.38
CA ILE A 77 1.77 -4.20 13.38
C ILE A 77 3.11 -4.41 14.08
N GLU A 78 3.50 -3.47 14.95
CA GLU A 78 4.78 -3.51 15.67
C GLU A 78 4.91 -4.74 16.58
N SER A 79 3.79 -5.21 17.13
CA SER A 79 3.76 -6.41 17.98
C SER A 79 3.75 -7.72 17.19
N ALA A 80 3.38 -7.69 15.91
CA ALA A 80 3.19 -8.89 15.10
C ALA A 80 4.52 -9.48 14.60
N ILE A 81 5.51 -8.63 14.34
CA ILE A 81 6.76 -9.01 13.68
C ILE A 81 7.95 -8.25 14.28
N PRO A 82 9.14 -8.86 14.34
CA PRO A 82 10.34 -8.14 14.74
C PRO A 82 10.78 -7.16 13.64
N LEU A 83 10.87 -5.88 13.99
CA LEU A 83 11.31 -4.82 13.09
C LEU A 83 12.78 -4.48 13.34
N SER A 84 13.52 -4.16 12.27
CA SER A 84 14.90 -3.68 12.39
C SER A 84 14.98 -2.16 12.61
N SER A 85 13.87 -1.45 12.36
CA SER A 85 13.74 0.00 12.53
C SER A 85 12.28 0.35 12.79
N ASP A 86 12.03 1.56 13.30
CA ASP A 86 10.67 2.07 13.46
C ASP A 86 9.94 2.10 12.11
N PRO A 87 8.63 1.78 12.07
CA PRO A 87 7.81 1.92 10.88
C PRO A 87 7.79 3.36 10.37
N GLU A 88 8.08 3.55 9.09
CA GLU A 88 7.86 4.83 8.43
C GLU A 88 6.39 4.95 8.03
N THR A 89 5.76 6.09 8.30
CA THR A 89 4.36 6.33 7.95
C THR A 89 4.22 7.59 7.12
N LEU A 90 3.74 7.43 5.89
CA LEU A 90 3.31 8.51 5.02
C LEU A 90 1.78 8.57 4.99
N PHE A 91 1.23 9.76 5.23
CA PHE A 91 -0.19 10.02 5.06
C PHE A 91 -0.41 10.80 3.77
N THR A 92 -1.36 10.35 2.97
CA THR A 92 -1.71 11.00 1.71
C THR A 92 -3.19 10.84 1.42
N SER A 93 -3.70 11.58 0.44
CA SER A 93 -4.99 11.29 -0.18
C SER A 93 -4.71 10.67 -1.53
N LEU A 94 -5.25 9.47 -1.76
CA LEU A 94 -5.22 8.84 -3.08
C LEU A 94 -6.54 9.13 -3.79
N ASP A 95 -6.44 9.58 -5.03
CA ASP A 95 -7.59 9.59 -5.93
C ASP A 95 -7.99 8.14 -6.21
N THR A 96 -9.27 7.85 -6.07
CA THR A 96 -9.80 6.51 -6.35
C THR A 96 -9.94 6.37 -7.86
N HIS A 97 -9.20 5.43 -8.46
CA HIS A 97 -9.39 5.10 -9.86
C HIS A 97 -10.70 4.31 -10.01
N SER A 98 -11.49 4.62 -11.04
CA SER A 98 -12.84 4.07 -11.24
C SER A 98 -12.91 2.55 -11.42
N SER A 99 -11.76 1.89 -11.63
CA SER A 99 -11.62 0.44 -11.73
C SER A 99 -11.74 -0.29 -10.38
N ASN A 100 -11.63 0.40 -9.25
CA ASN A 100 -11.46 -0.25 -7.95
C ASN A 100 -12.77 -0.44 -7.16
N GLY A 101 -13.92 -0.04 -7.71
CA GLY A 101 -15.20 -0.07 -6.99
C GLY A 101 -15.16 0.66 -5.64
N ASP A 102 -16.26 0.62 -4.88
CA ASP A 102 -16.31 1.24 -3.54
C ASP A 102 -15.41 0.58 -2.48
N GLN A 103 -14.60 -0.43 -2.86
CA GLN A 103 -13.69 -1.14 -1.98
C GLN A 103 -12.28 -1.21 -2.58
N ALA A 104 -11.51 -0.14 -2.40
CA ALA A 104 -10.14 -0.02 -2.90
C ALA A 104 -9.14 -1.07 -2.36
N PHE A 105 -9.54 -1.93 -1.41
CA PHE A 105 -8.65 -2.87 -0.70
C PHE A 105 -9.36 -4.17 -0.27
N ASP A 106 -10.13 -4.81 -1.16
CA ASP A 106 -10.73 -6.12 -0.86
C ASP A 106 -9.69 -7.27 -0.97
N PHE A 107 -9.73 -8.20 -0.03
CA PHE A 107 -8.83 -9.36 0.08
C PHE A 107 -9.32 -10.61 -0.67
N THR A 108 -10.48 -10.55 -1.34
CA THR A 108 -11.16 -11.72 -1.92
C THR A 108 -10.48 -12.30 -3.17
N THR A 109 -9.58 -11.55 -3.80
CA THR A 109 -8.67 -12.02 -4.85
C THR A 109 -7.40 -11.22 -4.64
N PRO A 110 -6.18 -11.78 -4.53
CA PRO A 110 -5.00 -10.93 -4.40
C PRO A 110 -4.79 -10.26 -5.75
N PRO A 111 -5.14 -8.97 -5.97
CA PRO A 111 -4.52 -8.34 -7.12
C PRO A 111 -3.03 -8.36 -6.81
N LEU A 112 -2.20 -8.67 -7.79
CA LEU A 112 -0.78 -8.42 -7.66
C LEU A 112 -0.62 -6.92 -7.42
N ILE A 113 -0.44 -6.50 -6.16
CA ILE A 113 -0.27 -5.08 -5.84
C ILE A 113 1.22 -4.79 -5.81
N GLU A 114 1.70 -4.14 -6.87
CA GLU A 114 3.03 -3.57 -6.92
C GLU A 114 2.98 -2.10 -6.48
N TRP A 115 3.82 -1.77 -5.51
CA TRP A 115 3.97 -0.40 -5.02
C TRP A 115 5.24 0.21 -5.59
N VAL A 116 5.10 1.36 -6.26
CA VAL A 116 6.21 2.14 -6.79
C VAL A 116 6.23 3.49 -6.08
N ILE A 117 7.29 3.74 -5.30
CA ILE A 117 7.58 5.07 -4.74
C ILE A 117 8.78 5.60 -5.50
N THR A 118 8.65 6.77 -6.11
CA THR A 118 9.75 7.45 -6.79
C THR A 118 9.86 8.89 -6.31
N SER A 119 11.08 9.31 -6.00
CA SER A 119 11.40 10.67 -5.57
C SER A 119 11.97 11.45 -6.75
N PHE A 120 11.45 12.65 -6.97
CA PHE A 120 11.93 13.55 -8.02
C PHE A 120 12.30 14.90 -7.41
N PRO A 121 13.28 15.63 -7.98
CA PRO A 121 13.54 17.02 -7.58
C PRO A 121 12.28 17.86 -7.74
N ALA A 122 11.99 18.75 -6.78
CA ALA A 122 10.81 19.62 -6.84
C ALA A 122 10.80 20.48 -8.12
N SER A 123 11.98 20.86 -8.63
CA SER A 123 12.13 21.59 -9.90
C SER A 123 11.68 20.81 -11.14
N SER A 124 11.61 19.47 -11.05
CA SER A 124 11.18 18.58 -12.13
C SER A 124 9.70 18.20 -12.01
N ALA A 125 9.06 18.47 -10.88
CA ALA A 125 7.64 18.18 -10.63
C ALA A 125 6.71 19.22 -11.29
N THR A 126 6.92 19.48 -12.59
CA THR A 126 6.05 20.33 -13.39
C THR A 126 4.74 19.61 -13.72
N GLU A 127 3.73 20.37 -14.10
CA GLU A 127 2.44 19.78 -14.51
C GLU A 127 2.58 18.88 -15.75
N SER A 128 3.48 19.22 -16.68
CA SER A 128 3.80 18.37 -17.83
C SER A 128 4.47 17.05 -17.42
N PHE A 129 5.31 17.07 -16.39
CA PHE A 129 5.95 15.87 -15.85
C PHE A 129 4.91 14.97 -15.18
N LYS A 130 4.00 15.55 -14.38
CA LYS A 130 2.87 14.83 -13.79
C LYS A 130 2.01 14.15 -14.87
N ALA A 131 1.62 14.88 -15.91
CA ALA A 131 0.82 14.35 -17.01
C ALA A 131 1.53 13.20 -17.76
N SER A 132 2.86 13.27 -17.90
CA SER A 132 3.65 12.20 -18.53
C SER A 132 3.65 10.94 -17.69
N ILE A 133 3.78 11.06 -16.36
CA ILE A 133 3.68 9.93 -15.43
C ILE A 133 2.30 9.27 -15.52
N GLU A 134 1.22 10.07 -15.46
CA GLU A 134 -0.15 9.55 -15.54
C GLU A 134 -0.40 8.80 -16.86
N ALA A 135 0.11 9.32 -17.98
CA ALA A 135 0.01 8.66 -19.28
C ALA A 135 0.79 7.33 -19.33
N ASP A 136 1.97 7.25 -18.72
CA ASP A 136 2.75 6.02 -18.64
C ASP A 136 2.05 4.95 -17.79
N PHE A 137 1.44 5.33 -16.66
CA PHE A 137 0.62 4.41 -15.85
C PHE A 137 -0.63 3.94 -16.59
N ALA A 138 -1.34 4.84 -17.28
CA ALA A 138 -2.51 4.46 -18.08
C ALA A 138 -2.15 3.44 -19.19
N ARG A 139 -1.00 3.64 -19.87
CA ARG A 139 -0.49 2.70 -20.88
C ARG A 139 -0.14 1.33 -20.27
N PHE A 140 0.42 1.31 -19.06
CA PHE A 140 0.71 0.08 -18.35
C PHE A 140 -0.57 -0.68 -17.98
N GLU A 141 -1.58 0.02 -17.44
CA GLU A 141 -2.88 -0.58 -17.12
C GLU A 141 -3.57 -1.15 -18.37
N GLU A 142 -3.56 -0.42 -19.48
CA GLU A 142 -4.13 -0.89 -20.74
C GLU A 142 -3.45 -2.19 -21.21
N SER A 143 -2.12 -2.22 -21.15
CA SER A 143 -1.32 -3.40 -21.52
C SER A 143 -1.61 -4.59 -20.61
N TYR A 144 -1.83 -4.36 -19.31
CA TYR A 144 -2.20 -5.38 -18.34
C TYR A 144 -3.59 -5.95 -18.64
N ARG A 145 -4.60 -5.10 -18.81
CA ARG A 145 -5.97 -5.53 -19.13
C ARG A 145 -6.02 -6.30 -20.44
N ALA A 146 -5.32 -5.82 -21.47
CA ALA A 146 -5.26 -6.50 -22.76
C ALA A 146 -4.60 -7.89 -22.68
N ARG A 147 -3.66 -8.11 -21.74
CA ARG A 147 -3.10 -9.44 -21.45
C ARG A 147 -4.09 -10.33 -20.69
N GLU A 148 -4.80 -9.81 -19.69
CA GLU A 148 -5.83 -10.57 -18.98
C GLU A 148 -6.97 -11.01 -19.90
N GLU A 149 -7.37 -10.14 -20.84
CA GLU A 149 -8.42 -10.42 -21.82
C GLU A 149 -7.92 -11.25 -23.02
N GLY A 150 -6.65 -11.67 -23.02
CA GLY A 150 -6.07 -12.50 -24.09
C GLY A 150 -5.90 -11.79 -25.44
N ARG A 151 -5.96 -10.46 -25.48
CA ARG A 151 -5.82 -9.64 -26.71
C ARG A 151 -4.37 -9.43 -27.13
N ILE A 152 -3.40 -9.75 -26.27
CA ILE A 152 -1.97 -9.70 -26.56
C ILE A 152 -1.36 -11.07 -26.23
N ALA A 153 -0.77 -11.73 -27.23
CA ALA A 153 -0.12 -13.04 -27.06
C ALA A 153 1.15 -12.94 -26.18
N LYS A 154 1.43 -14.03 -25.47
CA LYS A 154 2.58 -14.19 -24.55
C LYS A 154 3.93 -14.04 -25.25
#